data_AF-A0A919QK84-F1
#
_entry.id   AF-A0A919QK84-F1
#
_cell.length_a   1.000
_cell.length_b   1.000
_cell.length_c   1.000
_cell.angle_alpha   90.00
_cell.angle_beta   90.00
_cell.angle_gamma   90.00
#
_symmetry.space_group_name_H-M   'P 1'
#
loop_
_entity.id
_entity.type
_entity.pdbx_description
1 polymer ?
#
loop_
_entity_poly.entity_id
_entity_poly.type
_entity_poly.pdbx_seq_one_letter_code
_entity_poly.pdbx_strand_id
1 'polypeptide(L)'
;MSWAGLTRFRIGTGLSELPDLEPAAFDPSAGAAGTRARLLSVETDGRWRHRYVAAESAGRGFTGLAALLPVYWPSGRSWPDPAYAPAGWPIPDLSPAEVAPDRCLLVGGVYDRRTALHLPDDAALARDCLREVARIAVESDRCLIFPYVYARARRILDAATGGRIRWGVLEHEARFHDVLRTEGTPARVRGVLRRDRRIIEQAVTTASVVPWQAAAPRAAGLIAEHNLRLGQLDDPEFVRMRYAQWADCAGVRVIVFDARAGSQHGVLTALVWRDSLELHEIGLPPSDDPARLALYLDLIFHRPYAYARENGLNTIRAGTAARTPKASRGATFEPLLGGVLDAGNTEWLARGPDPRRSE
;
A
#
# COMPACT_ATOMS: atom_id res chain seq x y z
N MET A 1 -17.02 17.04 -14.56
CA MET A 1 -17.30 16.65 -15.94
C MET A 1 -18.09 15.37 -15.89
N SER A 2 -19.28 15.33 -16.51
CA SER A 2 -20.17 14.17 -16.50
C SER A 2 -19.66 13.13 -17.51
N TRP A 3 -19.35 11.92 -17.04
CA TRP A 3 -19.01 10.75 -17.86
C TRP A 3 -20.27 10.12 -18.47
N ALA A 4 -21.15 10.92 -19.09
CA ALA A 4 -22.39 10.44 -19.74
C ALA A 4 -22.15 9.67 -21.06
N GLY A 5 -20.98 9.04 -21.22
CA GLY A 5 -20.72 8.05 -22.25
C GLY A 5 -21.16 6.66 -21.80
N LEU A 6 -21.24 5.70 -22.73
CA LEU A 6 -21.50 4.29 -22.44
C LEU A 6 -20.38 3.72 -21.54
N THR A 7 -20.60 3.71 -20.23
CA THR A 7 -19.75 2.97 -19.30
C THR A 7 -20.10 1.49 -19.40
N ARG A 8 -19.11 0.65 -19.71
CA ARG A 8 -19.25 -0.80 -19.77
C ARG A 8 -18.59 -1.42 -18.55
N PHE A 9 -19.33 -2.24 -17.82
CA PHE A 9 -18.77 -3.03 -16.72
C PHE A 9 -18.32 -4.41 -17.22
N ARG A 10 -17.17 -4.87 -16.73
CA ARG A 10 -16.67 -6.24 -16.92
C ARG A 10 -16.33 -6.83 -15.57
N ILE A 11 -16.68 -8.11 -15.40
CA ILE A 11 -16.27 -8.91 -14.26
C ILE A 11 -15.35 -9.99 -14.80
N GLY A 12 -14.08 -9.90 -14.47
CA GLY A 12 -13.06 -10.88 -14.86
C GLY A 12 -12.76 -11.85 -13.73
N THR A 13 -12.52 -13.12 -14.06
CA THR A 13 -11.95 -14.08 -13.09
C THR A 13 -10.43 -14.01 -13.01
N GLY A 14 -9.79 -13.33 -13.94
CA GLY A 14 -8.39 -12.92 -13.90
C GLY A 14 -8.17 -11.63 -14.67
N LEU A 15 -7.02 -11.00 -14.46
CA LEU A 15 -6.64 -9.73 -15.06
C LEU A 15 -6.33 -9.87 -16.57
N SER A 16 -6.06 -11.08 -17.03
CA SER A 16 -5.91 -11.41 -18.47
C SER A 16 -7.20 -11.25 -19.26
N GLU A 17 -8.37 -11.37 -18.61
CA GLU A 17 -9.70 -11.13 -19.21
C GLU A 17 -10.02 -9.64 -19.34
N LEU A 18 -9.16 -8.78 -18.78
CA LEU A 18 -9.21 -7.33 -18.86
C LEU A 18 -7.97 -6.84 -19.64
N PRO A 19 -7.87 -7.12 -20.96
CA PRO A 19 -6.77 -6.61 -21.76
C PRO A 19 -6.79 -5.07 -21.80
N ASP A 20 -5.64 -4.45 -22.07
CA ASP A 20 -5.46 -3.00 -22.23
C ASP A 20 -5.42 -2.16 -20.94
N LEU A 21 -5.09 -2.79 -19.80
CA LEU A 21 -4.78 -2.09 -18.55
C LEU A 21 -3.40 -1.43 -18.61
N GLU A 22 -3.35 -0.17 -19.05
CA GLU A 22 -2.13 0.62 -19.01
C GLU A 22 -1.72 0.95 -17.56
N PRO A 23 -0.44 0.76 -17.18
CA PRO A 23 0.05 1.10 -15.86
C PRO A 23 -0.22 2.54 -15.45
N ALA A 24 -0.35 3.50 -16.37
CA ALA A 24 -0.67 4.90 -16.07
C ALA A 24 -2.10 5.10 -15.55
N ALA A 25 -3.01 4.17 -15.79
CA ALA A 25 -4.39 4.26 -15.32
C ALA A 25 -4.47 4.11 -13.79
N PHE A 26 -3.66 3.27 -13.14
CA PHE A 26 -3.82 2.93 -11.71
C PHE A 26 -3.66 4.11 -10.73
N ASP A 27 -4.37 4.06 -9.60
CA ASP A 27 -4.37 5.09 -8.56
C ASP A 27 -2.94 5.36 -8.05
N PRO A 28 -2.39 6.57 -8.21
CA PRO A 28 -1.03 6.89 -7.76
C PRO A 28 -0.86 6.77 -6.24
N SER A 29 -1.95 6.84 -5.46
CA SER A 29 -1.89 6.69 -4.00
C SER A 29 -1.70 5.23 -3.54
N ALA A 30 -2.07 4.25 -4.38
CA ALA A 30 -1.90 2.82 -4.06
C ALA A 30 -0.43 2.38 -4.01
N GLY A 31 0.47 3.13 -4.64
CA GLY A 31 1.89 2.76 -4.74
C GLY A 31 2.13 1.55 -5.63
N ALA A 32 3.29 0.92 -5.44
CA ALA A 32 3.67 -0.30 -6.17
C ALA A 32 2.68 -1.46 -5.99
N ALA A 33 1.92 -1.47 -4.88
CA ALA A 33 0.88 -2.47 -4.58
C ALA A 33 -0.26 -2.48 -5.61
N GLY A 34 -0.54 -1.33 -6.25
CA GLY A 34 -1.56 -1.19 -7.28
C GLY A 34 -1.12 -1.55 -8.70
N THR A 35 0.11 -2.02 -8.89
CA THR A 35 0.61 -2.34 -10.23
C THR A 35 -0.03 -3.60 -10.80
N ARG A 36 -0.21 -3.61 -12.13
CA ARG A 36 -0.68 -4.80 -12.87
C ARG A 36 0.13 -6.05 -12.51
N ALA A 37 1.45 -5.94 -12.49
CA ALA A 37 2.33 -7.08 -12.17
C ALA A 37 2.13 -7.57 -10.73
N ARG A 38 1.94 -6.65 -9.76
CA ARG A 38 1.62 -7.05 -8.39
C ARG A 38 0.26 -7.75 -8.30
N LEU A 39 -0.77 -7.24 -8.96
CA LEU A 39 -2.08 -7.89 -9.02
C LEU A 39 -1.98 -9.31 -9.60
N LEU A 40 -1.25 -9.50 -10.70
CA LEU A 40 -0.98 -10.84 -11.27
C LEU A 40 -0.25 -11.77 -10.30
N SER A 41 0.69 -11.25 -9.49
CA SER A 41 1.36 -12.08 -8.48
C SER A 41 0.37 -12.62 -7.44
N VAL A 42 -0.66 -11.84 -7.08
CA VAL A 42 -1.72 -12.28 -6.17
C VAL A 42 -2.57 -13.40 -6.78
N GLU A 43 -2.78 -13.39 -8.10
CA GLU A 43 -3.55 -14.43 -8.78
C GLU A 43 -2.92 -15.82 -8.66
N THR A 44 -1.60 -15.87 -8.51
CA THR A 44 -0.85 -17.13 -8.34
C THR A 44 -0.84 -17.63 -6.89
N ASP A 45 -1.36 -16.85 -5.94
CA ASP A 45 -1.40 -17.22 -4.54
C ASP A 45 -2.65 -18.04 -4.19
N GLY A 46 -2.48 -19.35 -3.99
CA GLY A 46 -3.58 -20.27 -3.68
C GLY A 46 -4.36 -19.98 -2.39
N ARG A 47 -3.87 -19.07 -1.54
CA ARG A 47 -4.62 -18.60 -0.35
C ARG A 47 -5.81 -17.71 -0.71
N TRP A 48 -5.83 -17.17 -1.93
CA TRP A 48 -6.87 -16.27 -2.40
C TRP A 48 -7.52 -16.78 -3.68
N ARG A 49 -8.85 -16.76 -3.72
CA ARG A 49 -9.58 -16.67 -4.99
C ARG A 49 -9.81 -15.19 -5.28
N HIS A 50 -9.85 -14.81 -6.54
CA HIS A 50 -9.96 -13.42 -6.93
C HIS A 50 -11.01 -13.22 -8.03
N ARG A 51 -11.52 -11.99 -8.10
CA ARG A 51 -12.27 -11.43 -9.23
C ARG A 51 -11.91 -9.96 -9.37
N TYR A 52 -12.13 -9.42 -10.55
CA TYR A 52 -11.93 -8.00 -10.84
C TYR A 52 -13.21 -7.41 -11.38
N VAL A 53 -13.69 -6.34 -10.73
CA VAL A 53 -14.73 -5.47 -11.31
C VAL A 53 -14.02 -4.32 -11.99
N ALA A 54 -14.16 -4.24 -13.31
CA ALA A 54 -13.63 -3.15 -14.13
C ALA A 54 -14.75 -2.34 -14.74
N ALA A 55 -14.56 -1.02 -14.81
CA ALA A 55 -15.39 -0.14 -15.61
C ALA A 55 -14.54 0.46 -16.74
N GLU A 56 -15.04 0.35 -17.95
CA GLU A 56 -14.45 0.92 -19.16
C GLU A 56 -15.30 2.10 -19.60
N SER A 57 -14.67 3.22 -19.95
CA SER A 57 -15.37 4.37 -20.53
C SER A 57 -14.87 4.63 -21.95
N ALA A 58 -15.80 4.81 -22.88
CA ALA A 58 -15.51 5.22 -24.25
C ALA A 58 -15.56 6.75 -24.34
N GLY A 59 -14.42 7.39 -24.62
CA GLY A 59 -14.33 8.84 -24.81
C GLY A 59 -13.15 9.26 -25.69
N ARG A 60 -13.38 10.24 -26.60
CA ARG A 60 -12.37 10.88 -27.47
C ARG A 60 -11.35 9.92 -28.13
N GLY A 61 -11.80 8.77 -28.64
CA GLY A 61 -10.93 7.85 -29.39
C GLY A 61 -10.08 6.92 -28.52
N PHE A 62 -10.31 6.86 -27.21
CA PHE A 62 -9.72 5.86 -26.31
C PHE A 62 -10.84 5.08 -25.58
N THR A 63 -10.74 3.76 -25.58
CA THR A 63 -11.40 2.88 -24.61
C THR A 63 -10.41 2.67 -23.47
N GLY A 64 -10.62 3.38 -22.36
CA GLY A 64 -9.73 3.32 -21.20
C GLY A 64 -10.39 2.68 -19.99
N LEU A 65 -9.59 2.00 -19.17
CA LEU A 65 -10.00 1.62 -17.82
C LEU A 65 -10.32 2.89 -17.02
N ALA A 66 -11.56 3.01 -16.56
CA ALA A 66 -12.02 4.12 -15.73
C ALA A 66 -12.02 3.77 -14.23
N ALA A 67 -12.17 2.48 -13.89
CA ALA A 67 -12.09 1.97 -12.53
C ALA A 67 -11.70 0.47 -12.51
N LEU A 68 -11.00 0.02 -11.47
CA LEU A 68 -10.70 -1.38 -11.20
C LEU A 68 -10.77 -1.66 -9.70
N LEU A 69 -11.58 -2.65 -9.31
CA LEU A 69 -11.74 -3.12 -7.95
C LEU A 69 -11.39 -4.62 -7.90
N PRO A 70 -10.20 -4.97 -7.39
CA PRO A 70 -9.87 -6.34 -7.04
C PRO A 70 -10.72 -6.81 -5.86
N VAL A 71 -11.25 -8.03 -5.94
CA VAL A 71 -12.09 -8.66 -4.91
C VAL A 71 -11.51 -10.03 -4.59
N TYR A 72 -11.31 -10.32 -3.30
CA TYR A 72 -10.61 -11.52 -2.85
C TYR A 72 -11.43 -12.33 -1.84
N TRP A 73 -11.43 -13.65 -2.02
CA TRP A 73 -11.95 -14.63 -1.07
C TRP A 73 -10.76 -15.34 -0.43
N PRO A 74 -10.68 -15.40 0.92
CA PRO A 74 -9.75 -16.31 1.56
C PRO A 74 -10.17 -17.76 1.29
N SER A 75 -9.23 -18.62 0.90
CA SER A 75 -9.47 -20.05 0.67
C SER A 75 -9.59 -20.85 1.97
N GLY A 76 -9.08 -20.31 3.09
CA GLY A 76 -9.04 -20.98 4.39
C GLY A 76 -10.13 -20.54 5.37
N ARG A 77 -10.17 -21.20 6.54
CA ARG A 77 -11.06 -20.83 7.68
C ARG A 77 -10.50 -19.70 8.55
N SER A 78 -9.26 -19.29 8.29
CA SER A 78 -8.58 -18.18 8.95
C SER A 78 -8.14 -17.16 7.91
N TRP A 79 -7.98 -15.91 8.33
CA TRP A 79 -7.35 -14.88 7.53
C TRP A 79 -5.88 -15.28 7.26
N PRO A 80 -5.43 -15.30 5.99
CA PRO A 80 -4.04 -15.62 5.66
C PRO A 80 -2.99 -14.74 6.34
N ASP A 81 -3.34 -13.47 6.60
CA ASP A 81 -2.55 -12.52 7.36
C ASP A 81 -3.45 -11.88 8.44
N PRO A 82 -3.10 -11.97 9.74
CA PRO A 82 -3.85 -11.34 10.83
C PRO A 82 -4.03 -9.83 10.69
N ALA A 83 -3.15 -9.14 9.96
CA ALA A 83 -3.28 -7.71 9.66
C ALA A 83 -4.57 -7.38 8.88
N TYR A 84 -5.10 -8.37 8.14
CA TYR A 84 -6.33 -8.26 7.35
C TYR A 84 -7.57 -8.79 8.08
N ALA A 85 -7.44 -9.24 9.33
CA ALA A 85 -8.56 -9.74 10.13
C ALA A 85 -9.32 -8.57 10.81
N PRO A 86 -10.57 -8.24 10.38
CA PRO A 86 -11.25 -7.04 10.91
C PRO A 86 -11.63 -7.13 12.38
N ALA A 87 -11.71 -8.34 12.93
CA ALA A 87 -11.96 -8.56 14.35
C ALA A 87 -10.90 -7.90 15.27
N GLY A 88 -9.67 -7.67 14.76
CA GLY A 88 -8.62 -6.95 15.48
C GLY A 88 -8.57 -5.44 15.20
N TRP A 89 -9.45 -4.92 14.34
CA TRP A 89 -9.44 -3.51 13.96
C TRP A 89 -10.24 -2.64 14.94
N PRO A 90 -9.87 -1.36 15.12
CA PRO A 90 -10.59 -0.44 16.01
C PRO A 90 -11.87 0.09 15.35
N ILE A 91 -12.79 -0.80 14.98
CA ILE A 91 -14.12 -0.47 14.42
C ILE A 91 -15.18 -0.71 15.51
N PRO A 92 -15.94 0.32 15.91
CA PRO A 92 -16.99 0.18 16.91
C PRO A 92 -18.05 -0.85 16.52
N ASP A 93 -18.53 -1.59 17.53
CA ASP A 93 -19.66 -2.53 17.42
C ASP A 93 -19.48 -3.60 16.33
N LEU A 94 -18.23 -3.98 16.04
CA LEU A 94 -17.92 -5.01 15.07
C LEU A 94 -17.88 -6.38 15.75
N SER A 95 -18.83 -7.25 15.46
CA SER A 95 -18.82 -8.62 15.97
C SER A 95 -17.82 -9.47 15.17
N PRO A 96 -16.87 -10.17 15.83
CA PRO A 96 -15.93 -11.06 15.13
C PRO A 96 -16.60 -12.13 14.27
N ALA A 97 -17.78 -12.60 14.67
CA ALA A 97 -18.54 -13.60 13.93
C ALA A 97 -19.12 -13.06 12.61
N GLU A 98 -19.38 -11.75 12.52
CA GLU A 98 -19.89 -11.10 11.30
C GLU A 98 -18.79 -10.84 10.27
N VAL A 99 -17.52 -10.84 10.69
CA VAL A 99 -16.35 -10.55 9.85
C VAL A 99 -15.38 -11.72 9.75
N ALA A 100 -15.91 -12.94 9.86
CA ALA A 100 -15.14 -14.16 9.65
C ALA A 100 -14.72 -14.33 8.18
N PRO A 101 -13.64 -15.06 7.88
CA PRO A 101 -13.15 -15.26 6.51
C PRO A 101 -14.19 -15.84 5.53
N ASP A 102 -15.11 -16.66 6.01
CA ASP A 102 -16.19 -17.26 5.22
C ASP A 102 -17.41 -16.33 5.06
N ARG A 103 -17.45 -15.21 5.78
CA ARG A 103 -18.55 -14.25 5.80
C ARG A 103 -18.27 -12.96 5.05
N CYS A 104 -17.05 -12.72 4.57
CA CYS A 104 -16.73 -11.47 3.91
C CYS A 104 -15.78 -11.63 2.72
N LEU A 105 -15.71 -10.57 1.90
CA LEU A 105 -14.77 -10.37 0.81
C LEU A 105 -13.84 -9.20 1.13
N LEU A 106 -12.55 -9.34 0.78
CA LEU A 106 -11.64 -8.20 0.80
C LEU A 106 -11.71 -7.48 -0.54
N VAL A 107 -11.89 -6.16 -0.49
CA VAL A 107 -11.98 -5.30 -1.68
C VAL A 107 -10.79 -4.36 -1.69
N GLY A 108 -10.00 -4.41 -2.76
CA GLY A 108 -8.86 -3.52 -2.98
C GLY A 108 -7.51 -4.16 -2.71
N GLY A 109 -7.28 -4.86 -1.61
CA GLY A 109 -5.93 -5.35 -1.30
C GLY A 109 -5.87 -6.49 -0.29
N VAL A 110 -4.80 -7.29 -0.40
CA VAL A 110 -4.52 -8.44 0.48
C VAL A 110 -3.04 -8.54 0.88
N TYR A 111 -2.19 -7.61 0.42
CA TYR A 111 -0.76 -7.56 0.72
C TYR A 111 -0.25 -6.17 1.02
N ASP A 112 0.90 -6.13 1.70
CA ASP A 112 1.72 -4.93 1.91
C ASP A 112 1.05 -3.83 2.75
N ARG A 113 -0.08 -4.16 3.40
CA ARG A 113 -0.93 -3.25 4.17
C ARG A 113 -1.38 -2.04 3.35
N ARG A 114 -1.87 -2.30 2.13
CA ARG A 114 -2.31 -1.27 1.18
C ARG A 114 -3.49 -1.71 0.35
N THR A 115 -4.24 -0.72 -0.12
CA THR A 115 -5.31 -0.92 -1.10
C THR A 115 -4.80 -0.71 -2.53
N ALA A 116 -5.23 -1.56 -3.46
CA ALA A 116 -5.07 -1.40 -4.91
C ALA A 116 -6.39 -0.99 -5.59
N LEU A 117 -7.28 -0.29 -4.86
CA LEU A 117 -8.47 0.32 -5.44
C LEU A 117 -8.06 1.36 -6.48
N HIS A 118 -8.51 1.15 -7.72
CA HIS A 118 -8.44 2.18 -8.73
C HIS A 118 -9.84 2.76 -8.95
N LEU A 119 -10.09 3.89 -8.30
CA LEU A 119 -11.36 4.61 -8.38
C LEU A 119 -11.14 6.06 -8.87
N PRO A 120 -11.94 6.52 -9.84
CA PRO A 120 -11.92 7.92 -10.27
C PRO A 120 -12.58 8.80 -9.19
N ASP A 121 -12.32 10.11 -9.22
CA ASP A 121 -13.05 11.09 -8.41
C ASP A 121 -14.46 11.36 -8.98
N ASP A 122 -15.18 10.28 -9.31
CA ASP A 122 -16.57 10.25 -9.74
C ASP A 122 -17.33 9.28 -8.83
N ALA A 123 -18.10 9.83 -7.90
CA ALA A 123 -18.85 9.06 -6.92
C ALA A 123 -19.97 8.21 -7.55
N ALA A 124 -20.51 8.60 -8.71
CA ALA A 124 -21.55 7.83 -9.38
C ALA A 124 -20.94 6.57 -10.02
N LEU A 125 -19.83 6.73 -10.75
CA LEU A 125 -19.11 5.59 -11.31
C LEU A 125 -18.57 4.66 -10.22
N ALA A 126 -18.00 5.20 -9.14
CA ALA A 126 -17.55 4.41 -8.01
C ALA A 126 -18.70 3.62 -7.34
N ARG A 127 -19.89 4.23 -7.22
CA ARG A 127 -21.09 3.57 -6.70
C ARG A 127 -21.52 2.41 -7.59
N ASP A 128 -21.51 2.59 -8.90
CA ASP A 128 -21.90 1.52 -9.82
C ASP A 128 -20.88 0.37 -9.82
N CYS A 129 -19.57 0.65 -9.76
CA CYS A 129 -18.56 -0.39 -9.55
C CYS A 129 -18.77 -1.16 -8.23
N LEU A 130 -19.00 -0.44 -7.13
CA LEU A 130 -19.24 -1.05 -5.83
C LEU A 130 -20.55 -1.85 -5.79
N ARG A 131 -21.56 -1.47 -6.57
CA ARG A 131 -22.79 -2.25 -6.74
C ARG A 131 -22.49 -3.61 -7.36
N GLU A 132 -21.65 -3.70 -8.38
CA GLU A 132 -21.25 -4.99 -8.96
C GLU A 132 -20.46 -5.83 -7.95
N VAL A 133 -19.55 -5.22 -7.18
CA VAL A 133 -18.84 -5.91 -6.09
C VAL A 133 -19.82 -6.41 -5.02
N ALA A 134 -20.83 -5.62 -4.67
CA ALA A 134 -21.85 -6.00 -3.69
C ALA A 134 -22.73 -7.15 -4.19
N ARG A 135 -23.08 -7.20 -5.48
CA ARG A 135 -23.82 -8.33 -6.07
C ARG A 135 -23.03 -9.63 -5.95
N ILE A 136 -21.73 -9.59 -6.28
CA ILE A 136 -20.82 -10.73 -6.10
C ILE A 136 -20.81 -11.22 -4.64
N ALA A 137 -20.80 -10.28 -3.68
CA ALA A 137 -20.82 -10.61 -2.26
C ALA A 137 -22.16 -11.25 -1.84
N VAL A 138 -23.29 -10.67 -2.24
CA VAL A 138 -24.64 -11.19 -1.96
C VAL A 138 -24.85 -12.58 -2.54
N GLU A 139 -24.38 -12.85 -3.76
CA GLU A 139 -24.43 -14.19 -4.39
C GLU A 139 -23.73 -15.27 -3.55
N SER A 140 -22.84 -14.88 -2.64
CA SER A 140 -22.09 -15.77 -1.77
C SER A 140 -22.38 -15.59 -0.28
N ASP A 141 -23.44 -14.85 0.08
CA ASP A 141 -23.83 -14.51 1.46
C ASP A 141 -22.70 -13.84 2.26
N ARG A 142 -22.09 -12.80 1.67
CA ARG A 142 -20.91 -12.13 2.22
C ARG A 142 -21.04 -10.62 2.37
N CYS A 143 -20.33 -10.09 3.37
CA CYS A 143 -20.06 -8.68 3.59
C CYS A 143 -18.84 -8.17 2.79
N LEU A 144 -18.62 -6.85 2.77
CA LEU A 144 -17.42 -6.25 2.16
C LEU A 144 -16.49 -5.64 3.22
N ILE A 145 -15.20 -5.92 3.08
CA ILE A 145 -14.12 -5.37 3.90
C ILE A 145 -13.16 -4.57 3.00
N PHE A 146 -12.77 -3.39 3.45
CA PHE A 146 -11.86 -2.48 2.76
C PHE A 146 -10.59 -2.26 3.59
N PRO A 147 -9.54 -3.07 3.42
CA PRO A 147 -8.33 -2.96 4.21
C PRO A 147 -7.41 -1.84 3.72
N TYR A 148 -6.76 -1.16 4.67
CA TYR A 148 -5.66 -0.20 4.45
C TYR A 148 -5.92 0.85 3.35
N VAL A 149 -7.10 1.46 3.42
CA VAL A 149 -7.58 2.48 2.48
C VAL A 149 -7.01 3.86 2.82
N TYR A 150 -6.54 4.59 1.81
CA TYR A 150 -6.09 5.99 1.94
C TYR A 150 -7.27 6.96 2.04
N ALA A 151 -7.03 8.14 2.61
CA ALA A 151 -8.05 9.17 2.77
C ALA A 151 -8.79 9.55 1.48
N ARG A 152 -8.11 9.57 0.32
CA ARG A 152 -8.75 9.80 -0.99
C ARG A 152 -9.77 8.72 -1.32
N ALA A 153 -9.33 7.46 -1.35
CA ALA A 153 -10.20 6.32 -1.63
C ALA A 153 -11.36 6.22 -0.63
N ARG A 154 -11.12 6.46 0.67
CA ARG A 154 -12.20 6.55 1.67
C ARG A 154 -13.27 7.56 1.29
N ARG A 155 -12.91 8.79 0.91
CA ARG A 155 -13.89 9.83 0.53
C ARG A 155 -14.76 9.38 -0.63
N ILE A 156 -14.16 8.71 -1.62
CA ILE A 156 -14.88 8.17 -2.79
C ILE A 156 -15.84 7.06 -2.34
N LEU A 157 -15.36 6.11 -1.53
CA LEU A 157 -16.17 5.01 -1.00
C LEU A 157 -17.33 5.51 -0.11
N ASP A 158 -17.09 6.52 0.73
CA ASP A 158 -18.13 7.15 1.56
C ASP A 158 -19.18 7.83 0.69
N ALA A 159 -18.78 8.62 -0.32
CA ALA A 159 -19.73 9.24 -1.25
C ALA A 159 -20.53 8.21 -2.06
N ALA A 160 -19.88 7.13 -2.47
CA ALA A 160 -20.49 6.06 -3.25
C ALA A 160 -21.51 5.25 -2.43
N THR A 161 -21.24 5.01 -1.15
CA THR A 161 -22.10 4.23 -0.24
C THR A 161 -23.05 5.08 0.62
N GLY A 162 -22.96 6.41 0.52
CA GLY A 162 -23.71 7.33 1.38
C GLY A 162 -23.29 7.24 2.85
N GLY A 163 -22.00 7.04 3.11
CA GLY A 163 -21.41 7.02 4.46
C GLY A 163 -21.74 5.77 5.28
N ARG A 164 -22.12 4.67 4.65
CA ARG A 164 -22.54 3.42 5.34
C ARG A 164 -21.37 2.54 5.77
N ILE A 165 -20.16 2.81 5.30
CA ILE A 165 -18.98 2.03 5.68
C ILE A 165 -18.56 2.45 7.10
N ARG A 166 -18.42 1.47 7.99
CA ARG A 166 -17.84 1.68 9.32
C ARG A 166 -16.32 1.67 9.20
N TRP A 167 -15.67 2.75 9.63
CA TRP A 167 -14.24 2.93 9.51
C TRP A 167 -13.52 2.89 10.86
N GLY A 168 -12.33 2.29 10.86
CA GLY A 168 -11.35 2.38 11.95
C GLY A 168 -9.98 2.78 11.39
N VAL A 169 -9.22 3.58 12.13
CA VAL A 169 -7.84 3.92 11.75
C VAL A 169 -6.94 2.77 12.15
N LEU A 170 -6.37 2.06 11.17
CA LEU A 170 -5.47 0.93 11.41
C LEU A 170 -4.08 1.43 11.76
N GLU A 171 -3.54 2.31 10.92
CA GLU A 171 -2.18 2.81 11.01
C GLU A 171 -2.08 4.24 10.47
N HIS A 172 -0.90 4.85 10.63
CA HIS A 172 -0.59 6.13 10.01
C HIS A 172 0.68 5.97 9.17
N GLU A 173 0.57 6.10 7.85
CA GLU A 173 1.71 6.06 6.95
C GLU A 173 2.45 7.40 7.00
N ALA A 174 3.76 7.34 7.27
CA ALA A 174 4.61 8.50 7.20
C ALA A 174 5.01 8.80 5.75
N ARG A 175 4.85 10.06 5.35
CA ARG A 175 5.21 10.55 4.01
C ARG A 175 6.09 11.78 4.10
N PHE A 176 7.04 11.86 3.18
CA PHE A 176 7.79 13.07 2.92
C PHE A 176 7.43 13.52 1.51
N HIS A 177 6.77 14.67 1.44
CA HIS A 177 6.37 15.30 0.18
C HIS A 177 7.37 16.35 -0.25
N ASP A 178 7.28 16.77 -1.51
CA ASP A 178 8.08 17.84 -2.10
C ASP A 178 9.58 17.63 -1.88
N VAL A 179 10.05 16.39 -1.98
CA VAL A 179 11.45 16.03 -1.70
C VAL A 179 12.43 16.77 -2.60
N LEU A 180 11.97 17.19 -3.79
CA LEU A 180 12.73 18.01 -4.74
C LEU A 180 12.87 19.48 -4.31
N ARG A 181 11.96 19.98 -3.46
CA ARG A 181 11.91 21.38 -3.01
C ARG A 181 12.48 21.49 -1.60
N THR A 182 13.63 22.13 -1.47
CA THR A 182 14.21 22.45 -0.15
C THR A 182 13.65 23.75 0.46
N GLU A 183 12.95 24.53 -0.35
CA GLU A 183 12.29 25.77 0.07
C GLU A 183 11.10 25.43 0.98
N GLY A 184 10.95 26.15 2.09
CA GLY A 184 9.83 25.95 3.03
C GLY A 184 10.04 24.88 4.11
N THR A 185 11.13 24.08 4.09
CA THR A 185 11.41 23.13 5.20
C THR A 185 11.55 23.88 6.52
N PRO A 186 10.78 23.59 7.60
CA PRO A 186 10.83 24.35 8.84
C PRO A 186 12.21 24.42 9.50
N ALA A 187 12.54 25.55 10.16
CA ALA A 187 13.86 25.77 10.77
C ALA A 187 14.26 24.67 11.77
N ARG A 188 13.28 24.18 12.54
CA ARG A 188 13.43 23.05 13.48
C ARG A 188 13.86 21.77 12.75
N VAL A 189 13.19 21.41 11.66
CA VAL A 189 13.51 20.22 10.84
C VAL A 189 14.93 20.37 10.25
N ARG A 190 15.26 21.54 9.69
CA ARG A 190 16.62 21.82 9.19
C ARG A 190 17.68 21.69 10.28
N GLY A 191 17.36 22.03 11.53
CA GLY A 191 18.25 21.87 12.68
C GLY A 191 18.51 20.40 13.03
N VAL A 192 17.45 19.57 13.00
CA VAL A 192 17.54 18.11 13.21
C VAL A 192 18.39 17.47 12.11
N LEU A 193 18.09 17.73 10.83
CA LEU A 193 18.83 17.16 9.70
C LEU A 193 20.32 17.57 9.70
N ARG A 194 20.65 18.78 10.13
CA ARG A 194 22.05 19.22 10.30
C ARG A 194 22.76 18.53 11.46
N ARG A 195 22.03 18.12 12.50
CA ARG A 195 22.59 17.33 13.61
C ARG A 195 22.84 15.90 13.15
N ASP A 196 21.86 15.30 12.48
CA ASP A 196 21.97 13.95 11.94
C ASP A 196 23.16 13.84 10.98
N ARG A 197 23.32 14.81 10.07
CA ARG A 197 24.48 14.85 9.15
C ARG A 197 25.82 14.85 9.89
N ARG A 198 25.95 15.62 10.97
CA ARG A 198 27.19 15.62 11.78
C ARG A 198 27.46 14.26 12.42
N ILE A 199 26.43 13.56 12.90
CA ILE A 199 26.57 12.21 13.46
C ILE A 199 27.04 11.23 12.38
N ILE A 200 26.46 11.32 11.17
CA ILE A 200 26.83 10.48 10.02
C ILE A 200 28.28 10.73 9.60
N GLU A 201 28.68 12.00 9.49
CA GLU A 201 30.05 12.41 9.13
C GLU A 201 31.07 11.95 10.18
N GLN A 202 30.77 12.10 11.48
CA GLN A 202 31.64 11.66 12.57
C GLN A 202 31.86 10.14 12.59
N ALA A 203 30.85 9.36 12.19
CA ALA A 203 30.95 7.91 12.10
C ALA A 203 31.59 7.41 10.79
N VAL A 204 32.02 8.32 9.90
CA VAL A 204 32.65 8.02 8.61
C VAL A 204 31.82 7.02 7.79
N THR A 205 30.51 7.26 7.73
CA THR A 205 29.59 6.34 7.04
C THR A 205 29.86 6.32 5.53
N THR A 206 30.03 5.12 4.97
CA THR A 206 30.08 4.87 3.53
C THR A 206 28.78 4.20 3.10
N ALA A 207 28.24 4.56 1.94
CA ALA A 207 27.06 3.87 1.43
C ALA A 207 27.02 3.85 -0.09
N SER A 208 26.25 2.89 -0.61
CA SER A 208 25.99 2.70 -2.03
C SER A 208 24.52 2.36 -2.25
N VAL A 209 24.04 2.56 -3.48
CA VAL A 209 22.73 2.11 -3.92
C VAL A 209 22.94 1.01 -4.94
N VAL A 210 22.45 -0.19 -4.64
CA VAL A 210 22.64 -1.36 -5.50
C VAL A 210 21.29 -2.00 -5.84
N PRO A 211 21.18 -2.69 -6.99
CA PRO A 211 19.99 -3.48 -7.30
C PRO A 211 19.83 -4.64 -6.32
N TRP A 212 18.59 -5.08 -6.09
CA TRP A 212 18.28 -6.18 -5.17
C TRP A 212 19.14 -7.42 -5.41
N GLN A 213 19.30 -7.84 -6.67
CA GLN A 213 20.02 -9.05 -7.04
C GLN A 213 21.47 -9.07 -6.55
N ALA A 214 22.13 -7.90 -6.48
CA ALA A 214 23.50 -7.79 -5.99
C ALA A 214 23.59 -7.82 -4.45
N ALA A 215 22.57 -7.35 -3.75
CA ALA A 215 22.52 -7.28 -2.29
C ALA A 215 21.85 -8.50 -1.63
N ALA A 216 21.03 -9.24 -2.39
CA ALA A 216 20.06 -10.20 -1.85
C ALA A 216 20.61 -11.18 -0.80
N PRO A 217 21.77 -11.87 -1.01
CA PRO A 217 22.29 -12.80 -0.01
C PRO A 217 22.58 -12.15 1.35
N ARG A 218 23.10 -10.92 1.35
CA ARG A 218 23.50 -10.21 2.60
C ARG A 218 22.34 -9.45 3.21
N ALA A 219 21.57 -8.74 2.38
CA ALA A 219 20.48 -7.91 2.84
C ALA A 219 19.38 -8.75 3.50
N ALA A 220 19.08 -9.93 2.95
CA ALA A 220 18.06 -10.81 3.49
C ALA A 220 18.37 -11.30 4.91
N GLY A 221 19.62 -11.67 5.19
CA GLY A 221 20.06 -12.06 6.54
C GLY A 221 19.89 -10.92 7.55
N LEU A 222 20.40 -9.73 7.21
CA LEU A 222 20.31 -8.56 8.09
C LEU A 222 18.86 -8.14 8.37
N ILE A 223 17.97 -8.22 7.38
CA ILE A 223 16.55 -7.89 7.52
C ILE A 223 15.85 -8.93 8.40
N ALA A 224 16.01 -10.22 8.11
CA ALA A 224 15.35 -11.28 8.88
C ALA A 224 15.78 -11.26 10.35
N GLU A 225 17.09 -11.12 10.63
CA GLU A 225 17.58 -10.96 12.00
C GLU A 225 17.03 -9.70 12.68
N HIS A 226 16.86 -8.61 11.93
CA HIS A 226 16.27 -7.38 12.46
C HIS A 226 14.81 -7.56 12.83
N ASN A 227 14.01 -8.15 11.94
CA ASN A 227 12.60 -8.45 12.14
C ASN A 227 12.41 -9.40 13.34
N LEU A 228 13.22 -10.46 13.44
CA LEU A 228 13.17 -11.42 14.55
C LEU A 228 13.36 -10.73 15.91
N ARG A 229 14.29 -9.79 16.01
CA ARG A 229 14.50 -9.01 17.25
C ARG A 229 13.35 -8.06 17.59
N LEU A 230 12.55 -7.67 16.60
CA LEU A 230 11.31 -6.92 16.82
C LEU A 230 10.11 -7.83 17.10
N GLY A 231 10.34 -9.14 17.29
CA GLY A 231 9.29 -10.12 17.55
C GLY A 231 8.52 -10.55 16.30
N GLN A 232 9.03 -10.25 15.10
CA GLN A 232 8.43 -10.66 13.83
C GLN A 232 9.20 -11.85 13.28
N LEU A 233 8.55 -13.02 13.24
CA LEU A 233 9.14 -14.21 12.64
C LEU A 233 9.36 -13.95 11.14
N ASP A 234 10.61 -14.02 10.71
CA ASP A 234 11.01 -13.86 9.32
C ASP A 234 12.23 -14.73 9.03
N ASP A 235 12.34 -15.21 7.81
CA ASP A 235 13.45 -16.07 7.36
C ASP A 235 14.16 -15.39 6.17
N PRO A 236 15.51 -15.43 6.10
CA PRO A 236 16.23 -14.86 4.97
C PRO A 236 15.75 -15.38 3.60
N GLU A 237 15.28 -16.61 3.51
CA GLU A 237 14.67 -17.15 2.29
C GLU A 237 13.36 -16.45 1.92
N PHE A 238 12.48 -16.20 2.89
CA PHE A 238 11.24 -15.47 2.66
C PHE A 238 11.48 -14.00 2.31
N VAL A 239 12.48 -13.36 2.92
CA VAL A 239 12.93 -12.02 2.52
C VAL A 239 13.41 -12.04 1.07
N ARG A 240 14.24 -13.02 0.67
CA ARG A 240 14.70 -13.17 -0.72
C ARG A 240 13.57 -13.35 -1.71
N MET A 241 12.65 -14.25 -1.41
CA MET A 241 11.48 -14.52 -2.24
C MET A 241 10.62 -13.27 -2.42
N ARG A 242 10.33 -12.54 -1.34
CA ARG A 242 9.47 -11.34 -1.36
C ARG A 242 10.03 -10.25 -2.26
N TYR A 243 11.33 -9.99 -2.20
CA TYR A 243 11.97 -8.97 -3.05
C TYR A 243 12.29 -9.45 -4.47
N ALA A 244 12.47 -10.75 -4.69
CA ALA A 244 12.50 -11.30 -6.04
C ALA A 244 11.15 -11.08 -6.75
N GLN A 245 10.03 -11.36 -6.08
CA GLN A 245 8.68 -11.09 -6.61
C GLN A 245 8.48 -9.60 -6.96
N TRP A 246 9.00 -8.68 -6.13
CA TRP A 246 8.95 -7.25 -6.46
C TRP A 246 9.86 -6.88 -7.63
N ALA A 247 11.03 -7.50 -7.76
CA ALA A 247 11.94 -7.25 -8.87
C ALA A 247 11.40 -7.76 -10.20
N ASP A 248 10.54 -8.79 -10.17
CA ASP A 248 9.84 -9.33 -11.34
C ASP A 248 8.60 -8.47 -11.72
N CYS A 249 8.20 -7.52 -10.86
CA CYS A 249 7.07 -6.65 -11.15
C CYS A 249 7.44 -5.55 -12.16
N ALA A 250 6.93 -5.69 -13.39
CA ALA A 250 7.11 -4.68 -14.43
C ALA A 250 6.71 -3.27 -13.96
N GLY A 251 7.60 -2.29 -14.17
CA GLY A 251 7.41 -0.89 -13.75
C GLY A 251 7.79 -0.60 -12.29
N VAL A 252 8.16 -1.61 -11.50
CA VAL A 252 8.73 -1.46 -10.16
C VAL A 252 10.23 -1.75 -10.23
N ARG A 253 11.04 -0.94 -9.56
CA ARG A 253 12.47 -1.20 -9.41
C ARG A 253 12.82 -1.34 -7.94
N VAL A 254 13.41 -2.48 -7.57
CA VAL A 254 13.87 -2.74 -6.20
C VAL A 254 15.32 -2.31 -6.05
N ILE A 255 15.58 -1.41 -5.10
CA ILE A 255 16.92 -0.96 -4.76
C ILE A 255 17.23 -1.27 -3.30
N VAL A 256 18.52 -1.33 -2.98
CA VAL A 256 19.03 -1.46 -1.62
C VAL A 256 20.01 -0.34 -1.35
N PHE A 257 19.74 0.44 -0.32
CA PHE A 257 20.72 1.30 0.31
C PHE A 257 21.60 0.41 1.20
N ASP A 258 22.86 0.24 0.84
CA ASP A 258 23.84 -0.57 1.58
C ASP A 258 24.87 0.39 2.20
N ALA A 259 24.99 0.40 3.53
CA ALA A 259 25.83 1.35 4.25
C ALA A 259 26.67 0.69 5.36
N ARG A 260 27.88 1.21 5.57
CA ARG A 260 28.80 0.80 6.64
C ARG A 260 29.29 1.99 7.46
N ALA A 261 29.43 1.79 8.76
CA ALA A 261 30.05 2.74 9.68
C ALA A 261 30.86 1.96 10.73
N GLY A 262 32.19 2.13 10.73
CA GLY A 262 33.08 1.28 11.51
C GLY A 262 32.91 -0.20 11.16
N SER A 263 32.66 -1.04 12.17
CA SER A 263 32.35 -2.47 12.01
C SER A 263 30.88 -2.78 11.71
N GLN A 264 30.01 -1.77 11.75
CA GLN A 264 28.57 -1.94 11.57
C GLN A 264 28.20 -1.92 10.08
N HIS A 265 27.28 -2.80 9.68
CA HIS A 265 26.74 -2.89 8.32
C HIS A 265 25.21 -2.84 8.38
N GLY A 266 24.59 -1.95 7.61
CA GLY A 266 23.14 -1.82 7.53
C GLY A 266 22.64 -1.79 6.10
N VAL A 267 21.40 -2.19 5.92
CA VAL A 267 20.70 -2.15 4.64
C VAL A 267 19.31 -1.55 4.79
N LEU A 268 18.81 -0.87 3.76
CA LEU A 268 17.40 -0.52 3.63
C LEU A 268 16.94 -0.87 2.21
N THR A 269 15.92 -1.70 2.08
CA THR A 269 15.25 -1.97 0.81
C THR A 269 14.26 -0.86 0.49
N ALA A 270 14.16 -0.50 -0.78
CA ALA A 270 13.16 0.43 -1.26
C ALA A 270 12.64 0.04 -2.65
N LEU A 271 11.38 0.41 -2.92
CA LEU A 271 10.73 0.28 -4.20
C LEU A 271 10.68 1.64 -4.87
N VAL A 272 11.17 1.73 -6.10
CA VAL A 272 10.95 2.89 -6.97
C VAL A 272 9.79 2.57 -7.88
N TRP A 273 8.76 3.39 -7.80
CA TRP A 273 7.59 3.27 -8.66
C TRP A 273 7.07 4.66 -9.03
N ARG A 274 6.96 4.93 -10.34
CA ARG A 274 6.64 6.26 -10.89
C ARG A 274 7.54 7.35 -10.27
N ASP A 275 6.95 8.38 -9.67
CA ASP A 275 7.60 9.52 -9.03
C ASP A 275 7.80 9.31 -7.51
N SER A 276 7.71 8.06 -7.03
CA SER A 276 7.76 7.74 -5.61
C SER A 276 8.88 6.75 -5.25
N LEU A 277 9.43 6.94 -4.05
CA LEU A 277 10.32 6.01 -3.37
C LEU A 277 9.61 5.45 -2.13
N GLU A 278 9.46 4.14 -2.06
CA GLU A 278 8.79 3.47 -0.94
C GLU A 278 9.82 2.70 -0.12
N LEU A 279 10.06 3.13 1.12
CA LEU A 279 10.98 2.48 2.04
C LEU A 279 10.26 1.27 2.65
N HIS A 280 10.91 0.10 2.58
CA HIS A 280 10.26 -1.17 2.89
C HIS A 280 10.80 -1.79 4.18
N GLU A 281 11.99 -2.39 4.16
CA GLU A 281 12.55 -3.06 5.33
C GLU A 281 14.00 -2.67 5.59
N ILE A 282 14.33 -2.51 6.87
CA ILE A 282 15.67 -2.17 7.33
C ILE A 282 16.33 -3.39 7.98
N GLY A 283 17.57 -3.65 7.62
CA GLY A 283 18.47 -4.57 8.31
C GLY A 283 19.54 -3.77 9.04
N LEU A 284 19.61 -3.90 10.36
CA LEU A 284 20.67 -3.32 11.18
C LEU A 284 21.12 -4.37 12.20
N PRO A 285 22.39 -4.42 12.61
CA PRO A 285 22.86 -5.29 13.68
C PRO A 285 22.35 -4.83 15.05
N PRO A 286 22.34 -5.73 16.07
CA PRO A 286 22.18 -5.33 17.46
C PRO A 286 23.48 -4.68 17.93
N SER A 287 23.43 -3.40 18.30
CA SER A 287 24.60 -2.69 18.80
C SER A 287 24.19 -1.41 19.53
N ASP A 288 24.89 -1.06 20.60
CA ASP A 288 24.80 0.24 21.26
C ASP A 288 25.87 1.22 20.75
N ASP A 289 26.69 0.78 19.79
CA ASP A 289 27.72 1.61 19.15
C ASP A 289 27.07 2.83 18.47
N PRO A 290 27.57 4.06 18.72
CA PRO A 290 27.13 5.27 18.02
C PRO A 290 27.13 5.14 16.49
N ALA A 291 28.01 4.32 15.91
CA ALA A 291 28.05 4.03 14.48
C ALA A 291 26.74 3.40 13.97
N ARG A 292 26.04 2.61 14.79
CA ARG A 292 24.73 2.07 14.43
C ARG A 292 23.67 3.16 14.33
N LEU A 293 23.70 4.15 15.23
CA LEU A 293 22.79 5.29 15.13
C LEU A 293 23.06 6.09 13.85
N ALA A 294 24.33 6.31 13.50
CA ALA A 294 24.70 6.96 12.24
C ALA A 294 24.14 6.20 11.03
N LEU A 295 24.27 4.86 10.99
CA LEU A 295 23.67 4.04 9.94
C LEU A 295 22.15 4.16 9.88
N TYR A 296 21.47 4.10 11.02
CA TYR A 296 20.02 4.27 11.06
C TYR A 296 19.58 5.62 10.47
N LEU A 297 20.29 6.69 10.84
CA LEU A 297 20.00 8.03 10.35
C LEU A 297 20.29 8.18 8.85
N ASP A 298 21.41 7.62 8.37
CA ASP A 298 21.75 7.67 6.94
C ASP A 298 20.75 6.86 6.11
N LEU A 299 20.50 5.61 6.48
CA LEU A 299 19.65 4.69 5.73
C LEU A 299 18.19 5.14 5.70
N ILE A 300 17.60 5.58 6.82
CA ILE A 300 16.16 5.90 6.85
C ILE A 300 15.87 7.32 6.34
N PHE A 301 16.79 8.26 6.49
CA PHE A 301 16.51 9.68 6.23
C PHE A 301 17.41 10.29 5.18
N HIS A 302 18.74 10.27 5.34
CA HIS A 302 19.59 11.07 4.46
C HIS A 302 19.77 10.47 3.07
N ARG A 303 20.06 9.17 2.98
CA ARG A 303 20.28 8.48 1.72
C ARG A 303 19.03 8.41 0.85
N PRO A 304 17.83 8.08 1.38
CA PRO A 304 16.61 8.11 0.58
C PRO A 304 16.29 9.48 0.00
N TYR A 305 16.51 10.56 0.76
CA TYR A 305 16.32 11.92 0.28
C TYR A 305 17.30 12.30 -0.83
N ALA A 306 18.59 11.99 -0.66
CA ALA A 306 19.59 12.24 -1.70
C ALA A 306 19.22 11.50 -2.99
N TYR A 307 18.91 10.20 -2.87
CA TYR A 307 18.51 9.37 -3.99
C TYR A 307 17.25 9.88 -4.70
N ALA A 308 16.21 10.22 -3.94
CA ALA A 308 14.97 10.74 -4.50
C ALA A 308 15.21 12.02 -5.31
N ARG A 309 16.06 12.93 -4.81
CA ARG A 309 16.42 14.16 -5.54
C ARG A 309 17.20 13.89 -6.81
N GLU A 310 18.21 13.02 -6.74
CA GLU A 310 19.04 12.63 -7.88
C GLU A 310 18.22 11.94 -8.99
N ASN A 311 17.12 11.28 -8.63
CA ASN A 311 16.28 10.52 -9.55
C ASN A 311 14.94 11.20 -9.85
N GLY A 312 14.74 12.46 -9.46
CA GLY A 312 13.51 13.21 -9.74
C GLY A 312 12.24 12.66 -9.07
N LEU A 313 12.38 11.93 -7.95
CA LEU A 313 11.26 11.39 -7.18
C LEU A 313 10.75 12.46 -6.20
N ASN A 314 9.44 12.70 -6.23
CA ASN A 314 8.84 13.80 -5.47
C ASN A 314 8.33 13.37 -4.08
N THR A 315 8.07 12.08 -3.90
CA THR A 315 7.51 11.55 -2.65
C THR A 315 8.35 10.40 -2.10
N ILE A 316 8.61 10.41 -0.78
CA ILE A 316 9.13 9.24 -0.05
C ILE A 316 8.04 8.73 0.89
N ARG A 317 7.70 7.45 0.78
CA ARG A 317 6.79 6.74 1.68
C ARG A 317 7.61 5.94 2.66
N ALA A 318 7.57 6.32 3.92
CA ALA A 318 8.48 5.77 4.93
C ALA A 318 7.86 4.66 5.78
N GLY A 319 6.66 4.18 5.46
CA GLY A 319 5.93 3.18 6.25
C GLY A 319 5.37 3.74 7.56
N THR A 320 4.84 2.86 8.42
CA THR A 320 3.92 3.26 9.51
C THR A 320 4.54 3.27 10.91
N ALA A 321 5.69 2.63 11.09
CA ALA A 321 6.40 2.59 12.38
C ALA A 321 7.13 3.91 12.70
N ALA A 322 7.66 4.04 13.93
CA ALA A 322 8.60 5.09 14.32
C ALA A 322 8.13 6.55 14.05
N ARG A 323 6.91 6.87 14.52
CA ARG A 323 6.27 8.19 14.32
C ARG A 323 7.14 9.37 14.78
N THR A 324 7.64 9.34 16.00
CA THR A 324 8.42 10.47 16.58
C THR A 324 9.67 10.82 15.77
N PRO A 325 10.58 9.89 15.44
CA PRO A 325 11.77 10.23 14.65
C PRO A 325 11.46 10.65 13.21
N LYS A 326 10.36 10.19 12.61
CA LYS A 326 9.94 10.63 11.28
C LYS A 326 9.33 12.05 11.32
N ALA A 327 8.48 12.32 12.30
CA ALA A 327 7.85 13.64 12.49
C ALA A 327 8.89 14.75 12.72
N SER A 328 9.92 14.49 13.53
CA SER A 328 10.97 15.46 13.80
C SER A 328 11.81 15.83 12.57
N ARG A 329 11.71 15.02 11.50
CA ARG A 329 12.40 15.18 10.22
C ARG A 329 11.47 15.64 9.09
N GLY A 330 10.25 16.06 9.44
CA GLY A 330 9.31 16.67 8.50
C GLY A 330 8.34 15.69 7.83
N ALA A 331 8.21 14.46 8.33
CA ALA A 331 7.17 13.56 7.82
C ALA A 331 5.78 14.09 8.17
N THR A 332 4.88 14.06 7.20
CA THR A 332 3.44 14.10 7.41
C THR A 332 2.92 12.68 7.64
N PHE A 333 1.74 12.56 8.25
CA PHE A 333 1.15 11.26 8.57
C PHE A 333 -0.24 11.18 7.97
N GLU A 334 -0.43 10.24 7.05
CA GLU A 334 -1.73 9.96 6.46
C GLU A 334 -2.35 8.72 7.12
N PRO A 335 -3.63 8.75 7.49
CA PRO A 335 -4.29 7.59 8.06
C PRO A 335 -4.47 6.49 7.01
N LEU A 336 -4.21 5.24 7.40
CA LEU A 336 -4.63 4.03 6.71
C LEU A 336 -5.86 3.48 7.42
N LEU A 337 -6.95 3.30 6.70
CA LEU A 337 -8.26 2.98 7.26
C LEU A 337 -8.69 1.56 6.92
N GLY A 338 -9.32 0.88 7.87
CA GLY A 338 -10.03 -0.38 7.68
C GLY A 338 -11.51 -0.09 7.66
N GLY A 339 -12.21 -0.54 6.61
CA GLY A 339 -13.65 -0.32 6.43
C GLY A 339 -14.43 -1.62 6.42
N VAL A 340 -15.63 -1.61 6.98
CA VAL A 340 -16.60 -2.72 6.86
C VAL A 340 -17.94 -2.18 6.38
N LEU A 341 -18.44 -2.75 5.29
CA LEU A 341 -19.83 -2.66 4.87
C LEU A 341 -20.49 -3.99 5.26
N ASP A 342 -21.34 -3.97 6.28
CA ASP A 342 -22.01 -5.17 6.78
C ASP A 342 -22.94 -5.80 5.72
N ALA A 343 -23.45 -7.00 6.01
CA ALA A 343 -24.29 -7.75 5.08
C ALA A 343 -25.54 -6.95 4.64
N GLY A 344 -26.25 -6.31 5.57
CA GLY A 344 -27.46 -5.54 5.25
C GLY A 344 -27.18 -4.34 4.35
N ASN A 345 -26.11 -3.59 4.62
CA ASN A 345 -25.68 -2.48 3.77
C ASN A 345 -25.09 -2.94 2.43
N THR A 346 -24.48 -4.13 2.39
CA THR A 346 -24.02 -4.77 1.15
C THR A 346 -25.22 -5.15 0.27
N GLU A 347 -26.27 -5.76 0.84
CA GLU A 347 -27.51 -6.04 0.12
C GLU A 347 -28.19 -4.78 -0.40
N TRP A 348 -28.27 -3.73 0.44
CA TRP A 348 -28.83 -2.44 0.04
C TRP A 348 -28.09 -1.89 -1.19
N LEU A 349 -26.75 -1.92 -1.16
CA LEU A 349 -25.92 -1.42 -2.25
C LEU A 349 -26.12 -2.24 -3.53
N ALA A 350 -26.21 -3.57 -3.42
CA ALA A 350 -26.42 -4.49 -4.54
C ALA A 350 -27.77 -4.29 -5.25
N ARG A 351 -28.84 -4.02 -4.48
CA ARG A 351 -30.20 -3.75 -5.00
C ARG A 351 -30.28 -2.41 -5.75
N GLY A 352 -29.47 -1.43 -5.35
CA GLY A 352 -29.53 -0.07 -5.89
C GLY A 352 -30.69 0.75 -5.31
N PRO A 353 -30.86 2.01 -5.74
CA PRO A 353 -31.97 2.84 -5.28
C PRO A 353 -33.31 2.17 -5.59
N ASP A 354 -34.18 2.06 -4.59
CA ASP A 354 -35.56 1.62 -4.78
C ASP A 354 -36.27 2.67 -5.66
N PRO A 355 -36.70 2.33 -6.89
CA PRO A 355 -37.36 3.30 -7.77
C PRO A 355 -38.64 3.88 -7.15
N ARG A 356 -39.18 3.29 -6.08
CA ARG A 356 -40.40 3.72 -5.39
C ARG A 356 -40.18 4.67 -4.21
N ARG A 357 -38.93 5.00 -3.84
CA ARG A 357 -38.60 5.86 -2.69
C ARG A 357 -37.86 7.15 -3.07
N SER A 358 -38.11 7.65 -4.28
CA SER A 358 -37.59 8.95 -4.73
C SER A 358 -38.62 10.03 -4.35
N GLU A 359 -38.64 10.45 -3.10
CA GLU A 359 -39.34 11.67 -2.64
C GLU A 359 -38.35 12.64 -2.02
#